data_AF-B1Y056-F1
#
_entry.id   AF-B1Y056-F1
#
_cell.length_a   1.000
_cell.length_b   1.000
_cell.length_c   1.000
_cell.angle_alpha   90.00
_cell.angle_beta   90.00
_cell.angle_gamma   90.00
#
_symmetry.space_group_name_H-M   'P 1'
#
loop_
_entity.id
_entity.type
_entity.pdbx_description
1 polymer ?
#
loop_
_entity_poly.entity_id
_entity_poly.type
_entity_poly.pdbx_seq_one_letter_code
_entity_poly.pdbx_strand_id
1 'polypeptide(L)'
;MNDFIPRRVAEIGNALADGVPLATGQAEPPWWQPLQSTFKFFAIPALIVLVPRLFGSTLPVPALYLLALVCCLLLAKRALSDPELILATFILYLPYTLTYAATIAPGVNGTNGLYALLILAWVARSVREQRPFFTPMPFTGLVKTWAILSLISVATAISTMGLGFITNGKLPDIKGWCDQFIVFFVVLNLIRDGAAARRVAVYMMVGTLLVICSGFTEWLDKRHYDRIDKARLLGPQNQPNDLSAFIVYGFGIPGALIICYMWRLRTWVVATPMLLVTARVLLATFSRGGLIGMGAVVAALLLIRGRVLFATIAVAGTLLVQVVPEVLPDSMNARMSQTSEPSGELDKSSQTRLILWNAAIAITLENPIFGTGFHTFRVIKGMYTEIPVHESDNHNMFLFICSQMGLPTLFVFLLIFARLAYVGVSLHKHALHPFDKAIGLGGVGLAAGVMSINMFGSRMTDTIVMGYVWITIAVISHLRKEQLARQADASGRVDVGPAPGAST
;
A
#
# COMPACT_ATOMS: atom_id res chain seq x y z
N MET A 1 -39.42 11.29 -46.06
CA MET A 1 -38.84 12.44 -45.34
C MET A 1 -38.53 11.94 -43.93
N ASN A 2 -37.63 10.96 -43.76
CA ASN A 2 -36.16 11.01 -43.98
C ASN A 2 -35.58 12.21 -43.23
N ASP A 3 -34.61 12.11 -42.32
CA ASP A 3 -33.70 11.05 -41.88
C ASP A 3 -33.07 11.56 -40.55
N PHE A 4 -32.20 10.76 -39.93
CA PHE A 4 -31.32 11.03 -38.77
C PHE A 4 -31.64 10.29 -37.46
N ILE A 5 -31.47 8.96 -37.51
CA ILE A 5 -31.01 8.16 -36.37
C ILE A 5 -29.56 7.70 -36.70
N PRO A 6 -28.54 8.07 -35.91
CA PRO A 6 -27.20 7.52 -36.10
C PRO A 6 -27.13 6.08 -35.58
N ARG A 7 -26.91 5.19 -36.54
CA ARG A 7 -26.44 3.79 -36.53
C ARG A 7 -25.98 3.21 -35.17
N ARG A 8 -26.67 2.14 -34.76
CA ARG A 8 -26.19 1.12 -33.84
C ARG A 8 -24.95 0.43 -34.41
N VAL A 9 -23.90 0.34 -33.61
CA VAL A 9 -22.82 -0.64 -33.78
C VAL A 9 -23.37 -1.98 -33.32
N ALA A 10 -23.97 -2.72 -34.25
CA ALA A 10 -24.17 -4.15 -34.15
C ALA A 10 -23.06 -4.79 -34.99
N GLU A 11 -21.97 -5.19 -34.36
CA GLU A 11 -20.97 -6.18 -34.83
C GLU A 11 -19.79 -6.20 -33.85
N ILE A 12 -19.99 -6.80 -32.67
CA ILE A 12 -18.96 -7.60 -31.97
C ILE A 12 -19.72 -8.77 -31.34
N GLY A 13 -20.17 -9.68 -32.21
CA GLY A 13 -20.65 -10.99 -31.77
C GLY A 13 -19.48 -11.84 -31.29
N ASN A 14 -19.68 -12.51 -30.16
CA ASN A 14 -19.09 -13.81 -29.81
C ASN A 14 -17.59 -14.02 -30.12
N ALA A 15 -16.72 -13.34 -29.37
CA ALA A 15 -15.32 -13.74 -29.22
C ALA A 15 -14.93 -14.08 -27.77
N LEU A 16 -15.91 -14.38 -26.90
CA LEU A 16 -15.71 -14.83 -25.52
C LEU A 16 -16.41 -16.16 -25.20
N ALA A 17 -16.93 -16.87 -26.21
CA ALA A 17 -17.67 -18.13 -26.01
C ALA A 17 -16.98 -19.37 -26.59
N ASP A 18 -15.86 -19.25 -27.32
CA ASP A 18 -15.10 -20.40 -27.80
C ASP A 18 -13.93 -20.70 -26.86
N GLY A 19 -14.29 -21.05 -25.64
CA GLY A 19 -13.47 -22.00 -24.90
C GLY A 19 -13.59 -23.33 -25.61
N VAL A 20 -12.48 -23.82 -26.18
CA VAL A 20 -12.34 -25.24 -26.56
C VAL A 20 -12.98 -26.07 -25.44
N PRO A 21 -13.95 -26.95 -25.73
CA PRO A 21 -14.55 -27.77 -24.70
C PRO A 21 -13.44 -28.62 -24.09
N LEU A 22 -12.99 -28.23 -22.90
CA LEU A 22 -12.00 -28.96 -22.14
C LEU A 22 -12.56 -30.34 -21.90
N ALA A 23 -11.83 -31.34 -22.37
CA ALA A 23 -12.10 -32.74 -22.12
C ALA A 23 -12.48 -32.94 -20.64
N THR A 24 -13.65 -33.56 -20.46
CA THR A 24 -14.19 -34.16 -19.25
C THR A 24 -13.19 -34.30 -18.07
N GLY A 25 -13.44 -33.56 -16.99
CA GLY A 25 -13.15 -34.03 -15.63
C GLY A 25 -11.91 -33.49 -14.89
N GLN A 26 -11.15 -32.52 -15.41
CA GLN A 26 -10.12 -31.86 -14.59
C GLN A 26 -10.70 -30.63 -13.89
N ALA A 27 -10.95 -30.75 -12.58
CA ALA A 27 -11.28 -29.60 -11.74
C ALA A 27 -10.20 -28.52 -11.91
N GLU A 28 -10.60 -27.26 -12.12
CA GLU A 28 -9.64 -26.16 -12.20
C GLU A 28 -8.71 -26.19 -10.98
N PRO A 29 -7.39 -25.99 -11.19
CA PRO A 29 -6.44 -26.02 -10.10
C PRO A 29 -6.81 -24.98 -9.02
N PRO A 30 -6.64 -25.30 -7.73
CA PRO A 30 -6.96 -24.36 -6.66
C PRO A 30 -6.20 -23.02 -6.83
N TRP A 31 -6.85 -21.91 -6.50
CA TRP A 31 -6.28 -20.56 -6.67
C TRP A 31 -4.90 -20.37 -6.00
N TRP A 32 -4.60 -21.17 -4.97
CA TRP A 32 -3.36 -21.13 -4.20
C TRP A 32 -2.22 -21.96 -4.80
N GLN A 33 -2.47 -22.84 -5.78
CA GLN A 33 -1.45 -23.73 -6.33
C GLN A 33 -0.20 -22.99 -6.85
N PRO A 34 -0.31 -21.85 -7.57
CA PRO A 34 0.87 -21.08 -8.00
C PRO A 34 1.69 -20.49 -6.84
N LEU A 35 1.13 -20.34 -5.64
CA LEU A 35 1.92 -19.91 -4.47
C LEU A 35 3.04 -20.91 -4.16
N GLN A 36 2.81 -22.21 -4.36
CA GLN A 36 3.81 -23.23 -4.06
C GLN A 36 5.04 -23.09 -4.96
N SER A 37 4.85 -22.88 -6.27
CA SER A 37 5.96 -22.69 -7.21
C SER A 37 6.69 -21.37 -6.93
N THR A 38 5.96 -20.30 -6.64
CA THR A 38 6.53 -19.00 -6.28
C THR A 38 7.34 -19.08 -4.99
N PHE A 39 6.81 -19.67 -3.92
CA PHE A 39 7.56 -19.82 -2.67
C PHE A 39 8.73 -20.78 -2.77
N LYS A 40 8.63 -21.86 -3.57
CA LYS A 40 9.79 -22.71 -3.86
C LYS A 40 10.90 -21.91 -4.55
N PHE A 41 10.56 -21.02 -5.49
CA PHE A 41 11.54 -20.16 -6.15
C PHE A 41 12.29 -19.25 -5.15
N PHE A 42 11.61 -18.70 -4.15
CA PHE A 42 12.26 -17.89 -3.11
C PHE A 42 12.98 -18.74 -2.04
N ALA A 43 12.45 -19.91 -1.71
CA ALA A 43 13.02 -20.79 -0.69
C ALA A 43 14.39 -21.34 -1.11
N ILE A 44 14.59 -21.68 -2.39
CA ILE A 44 15.87 -22.23 -2.88
C ILE A 44 17.06 -21.28 -2.60
N PRO A 45 17.09 -20.03 -3.10
CA PRO A 45 18.19 -19.12 -2.82
C PRO A 45 18.28 -18.76 -1.33
N ALA A 46 17.15 -18.65 -0.63
CA ALA A 46 17.15 -18.41 0.81
C ALA A 46 17.84 -19.56 1.58
N LEU A 47 17.55 -20.82 1.25
CA LEU A 47 18.18 -21.99 1.86
C LEU A 47 19.66 -22.07 1.53
N ILE A 48 20.06 -21.77 0.29
CA ILE A 48 21.48 -21.71 -0.12
C ILE A 48 22.27 -20.73 0.76
N VAL A 49 21.66 -19.60 1.15
CA VAL A 49 22.29 -18.59 2.03
C VAL A 49 22.18 -18.95 3.51
N LEU A 50 21.03 -19.46 3.96
CA LEU A 50 20.75 -19.71 5.37
C LEU A 50 21.42 -20.98 5.90
N VAL A 51 21.46 -22.07 5.12
CA VAL A 51 22.01 -23.36 5.57
C VAL A 51 23.48 -23.23 5.98
N PRO A 52 24.39 -22.63 5.19
CA PRO A 52 25.77 -22.42 5.62
C PRO A 52 25.87 -21.64 6.94
N ARG A 53 25.04 -20.61 7.11
CA ARG A 53 25.03 -19.77 8.33
C ARG A 53 24.65 -20.58 9.57
N LEU A 54 23.74 -21.54 9.44
CA LEU A 54 23.35 -22.43 10.55
C LEU A 54 24.53 -23.30 11.04
N PHE A 55 25.49 -23.59 10.16
CA PHE A 55 26.70 -24.36 10.48
C PHE A 55 27.94 -23.47 10.72
N GLY A 56 27.75 -22.18 11.00
CA GLY A 56 28.85 -21.25 11.28
C GLY A 56 29.70 -20.88 10.05
N SER A 57 29.23 -21.18 8.84
CA SER A 57 29.88 -20.86 7.58
C SER A 57 29.15 -19.74 6.83
N THR A 58 29.84 -19.02 5.96
CA THR A 58 29.21 -18.04 5.06
C THR A 58 29.62 -18.30 3.62
N LEU A 59 28.70 -18.05 2.69
CA LEU A 59 29.04 -18.12 1.28
C LEU A 59 30.03 -17.00 0.93
N PRO A 60 31.07 -17.29 0.15
CA PRO A 60 31.98 -16.26 -0.32
C PRO A 60 31.20 -15.26 -1.19
N VAL A 61 31.54 -13.99 -1.07
CA VAL A 61 30.85 -12.87 -1.76
C VAL A 61 30.66 -13.12 -3.27
N PRO A 62 31.64 -13.66 -4.03
CA PRO A 62 31.43 -14.01 -5.43
C PRO A 62 30.31 -15.03 -5.67
N ALA A 63 30.13 -16.02 -4.79
CA ALA A 63 29.05 -17.01 -4.91
C ALA A 63 27.68 -16.38 -4.66
N LEU A 64 27.59 -15.39 -3.76
CA LEU A 64 26.36 -14.62 -3.55
C LEU A 64 26.00 -13.78 -4.79
N TYR A 65 26.98 -13.15 -5.43
CA TYR A 65 26.76 -12.41 -6.68
C TYR A 65 26.35 -13.34 -7.83
N LEU A 66 26.97 -14.51 -7.97
CA LEU A 66 26.59 -15.50 -8.97
C LEU A 66 25.16 -16.00 -8.74
N LEU A 67 24.79 -16.32 -7.50
CA LEU A 67 23.43 -16.71 -7.14
C LEU A 67 22.42 -15.61 -7.49
N ALA A 68 22.72 -14.36 -7.14
CA ALA A 68 21.88 -13.21 -7.47
C ALA A 68 21.73 -13.04 -9.00
N LEU A 69 22.81 -13.16 -9.76
CA LEU A 69 22.79 -13.10 -11.22
C LEU A 69 21.90 -14.20 -11.82
N VAL A 70 22.04 -15.44 -11.36
CA VAL A 70 21.21 -16.57 -11.81
C VAL A 70 19.73 -16.31 -11.51
N CYS A 71 19.41 -15.85 -10.29
CA CYS A 71 18.04 -15.49 -9.93
C CYS A 71 17.50 -14.36 -10.82
N CYS A 72 18.29 -13.31 -11.09
CA CYS A 72 17.91 -12.21 -11.98
C CYS A 72 17.65 -12.68 -13.42
N LEU A 73 18.50 -13.54 -13.97
CA LEU A 73 18.33 -14.10 -15.32
C LEU A 73 17.08 -14.99 -15.41
N LEU A 74 16.82 -15.80 -14.39
CA LEU A 74 15.61 -16.62 -14.31
C LEU A 74 14.35 -15.77 -14.19
N LEU A 75 14.39 -14.69 -13.41
CA LEU A 75 13.30 -13.72 -13.31
C LEU A 75 13.05 -13.04 -14.66
N ALA A 76 14.10 -12.53 -15.31
CA ALA A 76 13.99 -11.88 -16.62
C ALA A 76 13.41 -12.81 -17.69
N LYS A 77 13.85 -14.08 -17.72
CA LYS A 77 13.29 -15.10 -18.62
C LYS A 77 11.80 -15.36 -18.34
N ARG A 78 11.42 -15.44 -17.06
CA ARG A 78 10.02 -15.68 -16.67
C ARG A 78 9.13 -14.46 -16.80
N ALA A 79 9.68 -13.25 -16.83
CA ALA A 79 8.95 -11.97 -16.99
C ALA A 79 7.90 -12.02 -18.09
N LEU A 80 8.30 -12.58 -19.22
CA LEU A 80 7.50 -12.58 -20.44
C LEU A 80 6.46 -13.71 -20.46
N SER A 81 6.71 -14.82 -19.77
CA SER A 81 5.82 -15.98 -19.73
C SER A 81 4.83 -15.92 -18.57
N ASP A 82 5.33 -15.61 -17.36
CA ASP A 82 4.59 -15.61 -16.10
C ASP A 82 5.00 -14.40 -15.25
N PRO A 83 4.24 -13.29 -15.32
CA PRO A 83 4.56 -12.07 -14.58
C PRO A 83 4.35 -12.20 -13.07
N GLU A 84 3.72 -13.28 -12.60
CA GLU A 84 3.41 -13.45 -11.18
C GLU A 84 4.67 -13.53 -10.32
N LEU A 85 5.72 -14.21 -10.81
CA LEU A 85 6.97 -14.33 -10.08
C LEU A 85 7.67 -12.97 -9.92
N ILE A 86 7.59 -12.11 -10.95
CA ILE A 86 8.16 -10.76 -10.88
C ILE A 86 7.33 -9.88 -9.97
N LEU A 87 6.00 -9.96 -10.03
CA LEU A 87 5.13 -9.27 -9.09
C LEU A 87 5.45 -9.67 -7.65
N ALA A 88 5.56 -10.96 -7.35
CA ALA A 88 5.91 -11.44 -6.03
C ALA A 88 7.29 -10.91 -5.59
N THR A 89 8.29 -10.96 -6.48
CA THR A 89 9.64 -10.45 -6.20
C THR A 89 9.61 -8.96 -5.88
N PHE A 90 8.92 -8.18 -6.71
CA PHE A 90 8.75 -6.74 -6.51
C PHE A 90 8.06 -6.44 -5.18
N ILE A 91 6.95 -7.11 -4.87
CA ILE A 91 6.18 -6.89 -3.63
C ILE A 91 7.02 -7.21 -2.40
N LEU A 92 7.79 -8.29 -2.42
CA LEU A 92 8.62 -8.71 -1.29
C LEU A 92 9.87 -7.84 -1.12
N TYR A 93 10.45 -7.36 -2.23
CA TYR A 93 11.68 -6.54 -2.23
C TYR A 93 11.41 -5.04 -2.02
N LEU A 94 10.27 -4.52 -2.47
CA LEU A 94 9.94 -3.08 -2.43
C LEU A 94 10.22 -2.41 -1.07
N PRO A 95 9.86 -3.01 0.09
CA PRO A 95 10.11 -2.40 1.40
C PRO A 95 11.60 -2.30 1.76
N TYR A 96 12.46 -3.11 1.13
CA TYR A 96 13.89 -3.23 1.42
C TYR A 96 14.80 -2.48 0.45
N THR A 97 14.22 -1.71 -0.46
CA THR A 97 14.94 -1.02 -1.53
C THR A 97 16.00 -0.03 -1.02
N LEU A 98 15.80 0.59 0.16
CA LEU A 98 16.82 1.43 0.81
C LEU A 98 17.91 0.61 1.51
N THR A 99 17.54 -0.49 2.15
CA THR A 99 18.47 -1.35 2.90
C THR A 99 19.39 -2.14 1.99
N TYR A 100 18.84 -2.67 0.89
CA TYR A 100 19.54 -3.52 -0.06
C TYR A 100 19.53 -2.86 -1.44
N ALA A 101 20.07 -1.64 -1.51
CA ALA A 101 20.19 -0.92 -2.77
C ALA A 101 21.17 -1.63 -3.72
N ALA A 102 20.65 -2.34 -4.71
CA ALA A 102 21.45 -2.96 -5.77
C ALA A 102 21.88 -1.90 -6.80
N THR A 103 22.87 -1.07 -6.47
CA THR A 103 23.38 -0.03 -7.38
C THR A 103 24.20 -0.67 -8.51
N ILE A 104 23.76 -0.48 -9.75
CA ILE A 104 24.42 -1.03 -10.95
C ILE A 104 25.26 0.06 -11.63
N ALA A 105 24.71 1.26 -11.78
CA ALA A 105 25.37 2.44 -12.32
C ALA A 105 24.77 3.72 -11.68
N PRO A 106 25.38 4.91 -11.86
CA PRO A 106 24.79 6.17 -11.39
C PRO A 106 23.35 6.33 -11.90
N GLY A 107 22.37 6.41 -10.99
CA GLY A 107 20.95 6.51 -11.32
C GLY A 107 20.25 5.20 -11.75
N VAL A 108 20.98 4.08 -11.88
CA VAL A 108 20.44 2.77 -12.25
C VAL A 108 20.66 1.79 -11.09
N ASN A 109 19.56 1.41 -10.44
CA ASN A 109 19.55 0.42 -9.37
C ASN A 109 18.61 -0.75 -9.69
N GLY A 110 18.71 -1.83 -8.92
CA GLY A 110 17.88 -3.02 -9.08
C GLY A 110 16.38 -2.74 -8.98
N THR A 111 15.98 -1.72 -8.21
CA THR A 111 14.58 -1.27 -8.13
C THR A 111 14.09 -0.73 -9.46
N ASN A 112 14.87 0.14 -10.12
CA ASN A 112 14.58 0.63 -11.47
C ASN A 112 14.54 -0.52 -12.48
N GLY A 113 15.41 -1.51 -12.33
CA GLY A 113 15.40 -2.75 -13.12
C GLY A 113 14.09 -3.55 -12.95
N LEU A 114 13.60 -3.70 -11.72
CA LEU A 114 12.31 -4.37 -11.46
C LEU A 114 11.13 -3.58 -12.02
N TYR A 115 11.12 -2.25 -11.91
CA TYR A 115 10.12 -1.41 -12.58
C TYR A 115 10.13 -1.63 -14.09
N ALA A 116 11.31 -1.63 -14.71
CA ALA A 116 11.45 -1.87 -16.14
C ALA A 116 10.95 -3.27 -16.53
N LEU A 117 11.32 -4.32 -15.79
CA LEU A 117 10.83 -5.69 -16.04
C LEU A 117 9.31 -5.80 -15.90
N LEU A 118 8.72 -5.15 -14.91
CA LEU A 118 7.27 -5.12 -14.71
C LEU A 118 6.55 -4.39 -15.86
N ILE A 119 7.08 -3.24 -16.30
CA ILE A 119 6.54 -2.50 -17.46
C ILE A 119 6.70 -3.33 -18.74
N LEU A 120 7.86 -3.95 -18.97
CA LEU A 120 8.10 -4.82 -20.11
C LEU A 120 7.17 -6.03 -20.10
N ALA A 121 6.95 -6.67 -18.95
CA ALA A 121 6.01 -7.76 -18.81
C ALA A 121 4.58 -7.32 -19.13
N TRP A 122 4.18 -6.13 -18.68
CA TRP A 122 2.88 -5.55 -19.02
C TRP A 122 2.77 -5.29 -20.52
N VAL A 123 3.73 -4.59 -21.13
CA VAL A 123 3.73 -4.26 -22.56
C VAL A 123 3.73 -5.51 -23.43
N ALA A 124 4.69 -6.42 -23.22
CA ALA A 124 4.80 -7.66 -23.99
C ALA A 124 3.52 -8.48 -23.93
N ARG A 125 2.86 -8.47 -22.77
CA ARG A 125 1.61 -9.20 -22.57
C ARG A 125 0.41 -8.53 -23.20
N SER A 126 0.28 -7.21 -23.10
CA SER A 126 -0.76 -6.44 -23.80
C SER A 126 -0.68 -6.66 -25.32
N VAL A 127 0.53 -6.66 -25.88
CA VAL A 127 0.77 -6.93 -27.31
C VAL A 127 0.44 -8.38 -27.67
N ARG A 128 1.00 -9.36 -26.94
CA ARG A 128 0.79 -10.79 -27.22
C ARG A 128 -0.68 -11.23 -27.10
N GLU A 129 -1.39 -10.69 -26.12
CA GLU A 129 -2.80 -11.02 -25.85
C GLU A 129 -3.77 -10.09 -26.60
N GLN A 130 -3.27 -9.14 -27.42
CA GLN A 130 -4.06 -8.10 -28.12
C GLN A 130 -5.04 -7.36 -27.20
N ARG A 131 -4.59 -7.04 -25.98
CA ARG A 131 -5.40 -6.38 -24.95
C ARG A 131 -5.11 -4.88 -24.90
N PRO A 132 -6.10 -4.05 -24.52
CA PRO A 132 -5.84 -2.65 -24.24
C PRO A 132 -4.80 -2.53 -23.12
N PHE A 133 -3.88 -1.57 -23.26
CA PHE A 133 -2.89 -1.27 -22.22
C PHE A 133 -3.57 -0.87 -20.90
N PHE A 134 -4.63 -0.06 -20.98
CA PHE A 134 -5.38 0.40 -19.82
C PHE A 134 -6.78 -0.20 -19.80
N THR A 135 -7.00 -1.18 -18.92
CA THR A 135 -8.33 -1.73 -18.68
C THR A 135 -9.11 -0.85 -17.70
N PRO A 136 -10.36 -0.43 -18.03
CA PRO A 136 -11.23 0.25 -17.06
C PRO A 136 -11.53 -0.67 -15.88
N MET A 137 -11.12 -0.26 -14.69
CA MET A 137 -11.33 -0.98 -13.42
C MET A 137 -11.93 -0.03 -12.39
N PRO A 138 -12.51 -0.56 -11.29
CA PRO A 138 -13.25 0.26 -10.31
C PRO A 138 -12.52 1.49 -9.77
N PHE A 139 -11.18 1.53 -9.75
CA PHE A 139 -10.39 2.67 -9.26
C PHE A 139 -9.60 3.41 -10.35
N THR A 140 -9.56 2.90 -11.60
CA THR A 140 -8.76 3.47 -12.70
C THR A 140 -9.03 4.97 -12.90
N GLY A 141 -10.30 5.37 -12.89
CA GLY A 141 -10.69 6.77 -13.08
C GLY A 141 -10.16 7.69 -11.98
N LEU A 142 -10.34 7.31 -10.71
CA LEU A 142 -9.90 8.13 -9.58
C LEU A 142 -8.37 8.25 -9.51
N VAL A 143 -7.64 7.14 -9.69
CA VAL A 143 -6.17 7.18 -9.64
C VAL A 143 -5.60 7.96 -10.83
N LYS A 144 -6.22 7.87 -12.01
CA LYS A 144 -5.86 8.72 -13.15
C LYS A 144 -6.08 10.20 -12.87
N THR A 145 -7.23 10.56 -12.27
CA THR A 145 -7.49 11.96 -11.89
C THR A 145 -6.51 12.44 -10.81
N TRP A 146 -6.19 11.60 -9.83
CA TRP A 146 -5.15 11.88 -8.82
C TRP A 146 -3.78 12.12 -9.47
N ALA A 147 -3.40 11.31 -10.46
CA ALA A 147 -2.16 11.48 -11.21
C ALA A 147 -2.14 12.82 -11.96
N ILE A 148 -3.19 13.12 -12.73
CA ILE A 148 -3.26 14.34 -13.52
C ILE A 148 -3.23 15.59 -12.63
N LEU A 149 -4.09 15.64 -11.60
CA LEU A 149 -4.17 16.82 -10.73
C LEU A 149 -2.89 17.04 -9.91
N SER A 150 -2.29 15.97 -9.37
CA SER A 150 -1.03 16.10 -8.64
C SER A 150 0.13 16.49 -9.56
N LEU A 151 0.18 16.04 -10.81
CA LEU A 151 1.23 16.42 -11.76
C LEU A 151 1.06 17.83 -12.33
N ILE A 152 -0.16 18.39 -12.37
CA ILE A 152 -0.37 19.81 -12.66
C ILE A 152 0.39 20.69 -11.65
N SER A 153 0.54 20.25 -10.39
CA SER A 153 1.31 21.00 -9.40
C SER A 153 2.79 21.18 -9.75
N VAL A 154 3.35 20.34 -10.64
CA VAL A 154 4.71 20.57 -11.16
C VAL A 154 4.73 21.79 -12.09
N ALA A 155 3.71 21.96 -12.93
CA ALA A 155 3.56 23.15 -13.76
C ALA A 155 3.30 24.40 -12.90
N THR A 156 2.48 24.27 -11.83
CA THR A 156 2.30 25.33 -10.84
C THR A 156 3.63 25.72 -10.20
N ALA A 157 4.47 24.76 -9.80
CA ALA A 157 5.78 25.04 -9.21
C ALA A 157 6.72 25.78 -10.19
N ILE A 158 6.69 25.44 -11.48
CA ILE A 158 7.45 26.17 -12.51
C ILE A 158 6.95 27.62 -12.62
N SER A 159 5.63 27.83 -12.57
CA SER A 159 5.03 29.18 -12.59
C SER A 159 5.44 30.00 -11.36
N THR A 160 5.45 29.38 -10.17
CA THR A 160 5.74 30.07 -8.90
C THR A 160 7.23 30.29 -8.65
N MET A 161 8.09 29.34 -9.00
CA MET A 161 9.51 29.33 -8.64
C MET A 161 10.47 29.40 -9.83
N GLY A 162 9.94 29.37 -11.06
CA GLY A 162 10.72 29.28 -12.28
C GLY A 162 11.17 27.85 -12.63
N LEU A 163 11.51 27.62 -13.91
CA LEU A 163 11.93 26.31 -14.41
C LEU A 163 13.17 25.76 -13.69
N GLY A 164 14.10 26.65 -13.32
CA GLY A 164 15.33 26.30 -12.61
C GLY A 164 15.07 25.57 -11.28
N PHE A 165 13.97 25.86 -10.60
CA PHE A 165 13.60 25.18 -9.36
C PHE A 165 13.41 23.67 -9.57
N ILE A 166 12.83 23.28 -10.71
CA ILE A 166 12.58 21.87 -11.03
C ILE A 166 13.86 21.18 -11.52
N THR A 167 14.57 21.81 -12.45
CA THR A 167 15.76 21.23 -13.07
C THR A 167 16.94 21.10 -12.10
N ASN A 168 17.05 21.99 -11.12
CA ASN A 168 18.15 22.02 -10.15
C ASN A 168 17.90 21.10 -8.92
N GLY A 169 17.44 19.87 -9.18
CA GLY A 169 17.39 18.82 -8.14
C GLY A 169 16.01 18.43 -7.60
N LYS A 170 14.91 18.71 -8.31
CA LYS A 170 13.57 18.19 -7.96
C LYS A 170 13.11 17.05 -8.86
N LEU A 171 13.82 16.76 -9.96
CA LEU A 171 13.50 15.64 -10.85
C LEU A 171 13.43 14.28 -10.14
N PRO A 172 14.34 13.92 -9.21
CA PRO A 172 14.22 12.67 -8.46
C PRO A 172 12.96 12.62 -7.57
N ASP A 173 12.60 13.74 -6.94
CA ASP A 173 11.39 13.85 -6.11
C ASP A 173 10.12 13.64 -6.96
N ILE A 174 10.09 14.24 -8.16
CA ILE A 174 8.98 14.07 -9.12
C ILE A 174 8.92 12.62 -9.63
N LYS A 175 10.06 12.02 -9.97
CA LYS A 175 10.13 10.60 -10.35
C LYS A 175 9.59 9.72 -9.22
N GLY A 176 10.03 9.94 -7.99
CA GLY A 176 9.57 9.21 -6.81
C GLY A 176 8.07 9.36 -6.59
N TRP A 177 7.52 10.55 -6.82
CA TRP A 177 6.08 10.79 -6.82
C TRP A 177 5.36 9.99 -7.92
N CYS A 178 5.92 9.96 -9.13
CA CYS A 178 5.35 9.22 -10.26
C CYS A 178 5.33 7.69 -10.06
N ASP A 179 6.30 7.14 -9.32
CA ASP A 179 6.43 5.70 -9.09
C ASP A 179 5.14 5.09 -8.52
N GLN A 180 4.38 5.83 -7.71
CA GLN A 180 3.12 5.36 -7.12
C GLN A 180 2.08 4.99 -8.18
N PHE A 181 2.00 5.77 -9.26
CA PHE A 181 1.09 5.52 -10.37
C PHE A 181 1.56 4.36 -11.21
N ILE A 182 2.87 4.25 -11.43
CA ILE A 182 3.48 3.12 -12.14
C ILE A 182 3.17 1.84 -11.39
N VAL A 183 3.38 1.79 -10.06
CA VAL A 183 3.03 0.62 -9.24
C VAL A 183 1.55 0.27 -9.40
N PHE A 184 0.65 1.24 -9.24
CA PHE A 184 -0.78 1.00 -9.37
C PHE A 184 -1.15 0.40 -10.74
N PHE A 185 -0.79 1.07 -11.84
CA PHE A 185 -1.22 0.66 -13.17
C PHE A 185 -0.56 -0.63 -13.63
N VAL A 186 0.72 -0.84 -13.32
CA VAL A 186 1.40 -2.07 -13.71
C VAL A 186 0.83 -3.26 -12.96
N VAL A 187 0.65 -3.16 -11.64
CA VAL A 187 0.07 -4.24 -10.84
C VAL A 187 -1.38 -4.51 -11.27
N LEU A 188 -2.18 -3.45 -11.48
CA LEU A 188 -3.57 -3.57 -11.93
C LEU A 188 -3.69 -4.35 -13.24
N ASN A 189 -2.81 -4.11 -14.21
CA ASN A 189 -2.88 -4.77 -15.52
C ASN A 189 -2.19 -6.14 -15.55
N LEU A 190 -1.25 -6.42 -14.65
CA LEU A 190 -0.62 -7.74 -14.56
C LEU A 190 -1.48 -8.77 -13.82
N ILE A 191 -2.28 -8.35 -12.82
CA ILE A 191 -3.28 -9.22 -12.18
C ILE A 191 -4.35 -9.62 -13.19
N ARG A 192 -4.60 -10.94 -13.33
CA ARG A 192 -5.53 -11.51 -14.33
C ARG A 192 -6.97 -11.54 -13.88
N ASP A 193 -7.16 -12.00 -12.66
CA ASP A 193 -8.43 -12.44 -12.11
C ASP A 193 -8.36 -12.37 -10.58
N GLY A 194 -9.46 -12.74 -9.92
CA GLY A 194 -9.47 -12.80 -8.47
C GLY A 194 -8.53 -13.82 -7.86
N ALA A 195 -8.18 -14.90 -8.57
CA ALA A 195 -7.22 -15.89 -8.05
C ALA A 195 -5.82 -15.27 -7.95
N ALA A 196 -5.36 -14.57 -8.99
CA ALA A 196 -4.13 -13.79 -8.97
C ALA A 196 -4.19 -12.67 -7.93
N ALA A 197 -5.33 -11.98 -7.79
CA ALA A 197 -5.50 -10.93 -6.78
C ALA A 197 -5.34 -11.46 -5.34
N ARG A 198 -5.91 -12.64 -5.05
CA ARG A 198 -5.73 -13.34 -3.76
C ARG A 198 -4.26 -13.69 -3.51
N ARG A 199 -3.55 -14.18 -4.53
CA ARG A 199 -2.11 -14.50 -4.41
C ARG A 199 -1.26 -13.25 -4.16
N VAL A 200 -1.55 -12.14 -4.85
CA VAL A 200 -0.92 -10.85 -4.58
C VAL A 200 -1.14 -10.41 -3.14
N ALA A 201 -2.36 -10.54 -2.61
CA ALA A 201 -2.63 -10.27 -1.20
C ALA A 201 -1.78 -11.14 -0.25
N VAL A 202 -1.55 -12.42 -0.59
CA VAL A 202 -0.63 -13.30 0.16
C VAL A 202 0.81 -12.80 0.10
N TYR A 203 1.31 -12.40 -1.06
CA TYR A 203 2.67 -11.83 -1.18
C TYR A 203 2.84 -10.58 -0.32
N MET A 204 1.83 -9.72 -0.26
CA MET A 204 1.83 -8.55 0.62
C MET A 204 1.84 -8.94 2.10
N MET A 205 1.02 -9.91 2.52
CA MET A 205 1.04 -10.38 3.91
C MET A 205 2.41 -10.93 4.31
N VAL A 206 3.05 -11.70 3.42
CA VAL A 206 4.41 -12.21 3.65
C VAL A 206 5.41 -11.06 3.72
N GLY A 207 5.36 -10.11 2.80
CA GLY A 207 6.28 -8.96 2.83
C GLY A 207 6.10 -8.08 4.07
N THR A 208 4.87 -7.85 4.53
CA THR A 208 4.59 -7.17 5.80
C THR A 208 5.17 -7.95 6.99
N LEU A 209 4.98 -9.27 7.02
CA LEU A 209 5.55 -10.13 8.06
C LEU A 209 7.09 -10.07 8.06
N LEU A 210 7.73 -10.10 6.89
CA LEU A 210 9.18 -9.99 6.79
C LEU A 210 9.69 -8.66 7.37
N VAL A 211 9.03 -7.54 7.05
CA VAL A 211 9.41 -6.23 7.61
C VAL A 211 9.24 -6.19 9.13
N ILE A 212 8.15 -6.77 9.65
CA ILE A 212 7.93 -6.90 11.10
C ILE A 212 9.03 -7.75 11.75
N CYS A 213 9.39 -8.89 11.16
CA CYS A 213 10.49 -9.73 11.65
C CYS A 213 11.85 -9.00 11.62
N SER A 214 12.13 -8.23 10.57
CA SER A 214 13.34 -7.40 10.47
C SER A 214 13.37 -6.33 11.55
N GLY A 215 12.26 -5.63 11.77
CA GLY A 215 12.13 -4.65 12.86
C GLY A 215 12.27 -5.30 14.25
N PHE A 216 11.79 -6.52 14.43
CA PHE A 216 11.96 -7.24 15.69
C PHE A 216 13.41 -7.66 15.92
N THR A 217 14.11 -8.08 14.85
CA THR A 217 15.54 -8.38 14.91
C THR A 217 16.33 -7.13 15.30
N GLU A 218 16.07 -6.00 14.64
CA GLU A 218 16.67 -4.71 15.00
C GLU A 218 16.35 -4.31 16.45
N TRP A 219 15.15 -4.61 16.93
CA TRP A 219 14.77 -4.37 18.33
C TRP A 219 15.60 -5.21 19.31
N LEU A 220 15.87 -6.49 19.01
CA LEU A 220 16.73 -7.32 19.86
C LEU A 220 18.12 -6.71 20.03
N ASP A 221 18.66 -6.11 18.98
CA ASP A 221 19.97 -5.45 19.00
C ASP A 221 19.93 -4.10 19.74
N LYS A 222 18.82 -3.37 19.63
CA LYS A 222 18.69 -2.01 20.16
C LYS A 222 18.05 -1.89 21.55
N ARG A 223 17.46 -2.96 22.08
CA ARG A 223 16.68 -2.93 23.34
C ARG A 223 17.46 -2.51 24.59
N HIS A 224 18.79 -2.53 24.53
CA HIS A 224 19.68 -2.18 25.65
C HIS A 224 20.17 -0.73 25.60
N TYR A 225 19.75 0.08 24.63
CA TYR A 225 20.12 1.48 24.56
C TYR A 225 19.24 2.35 25.48
N ASP A 226 19.88 3.18 26.31
CA ASP A 226 19.20 4.06 27.27
C ASP A 226 18.61 5.32 26.63
N ARG A 227 19.10 5.70 25.44
CA ARG A 227 18.63 6.88 24.71
C ARG A 227 17.62 6.50 23.65
N ILE A 228 16.44 7.15 23.67
CA ILE A 228 15.37 6.94 22.69
C ILE A 228 15.89 7.06 21.25
N ASP A 229 16.72 8.06 20.95
CA ASP A 229 17.26 8.29 19.60
C ASP A 229 18.01 7.07 19.04
N LYS A 230 18.68 6.31 19.92
CA LYS A 230 19.43 5.09 19.57
C LYS A 230 18.56 3.84 19.63
N ALA A 231 17.61 3.79 20.55
CA ALA A 231 16.70 2.66 20.74
C ALA A 231 15.60 2.58 19.64
N ARG A 232 15.31 3.69 18.96
CA ARG A 232 14.31 3.75 17.87
C ARG A 232 14.68 2.82 16.71
N LEU A 233 13.69 2.04 16.29
CA LEU A 233 13.81 1.19 15.12
C LEU A 233 13.72 2.01 13.84
N LEU A 234 14.66 1.81 12.92
CA LEU A 234 14.67 2.43 11.61
C LEU A 234 13.96 1.53 10.59
N GLY A 235 14.12 0.22 10.74
CA GLY A 235 13.64 -0.82 9.84
C GLY A 235 14.16 -0.66 8.42
N PRO A 236 13.59 -1.42 7.47
CA PRO A 236 13.96 -1.34 6.07
C PRO A 236 13.76 0.04 5.43
N GLN A 237 12.84 0.83 6.01
CA GLN A 237 12.54 2.20 5.60
C GLN A 237 13.62 3.21 6.04
N ASN A 238 14.60 2.82 6.85
CA ASN A 238 15.62 3.70 7.43
C ASN A 238 15.07 4.90 8.23
N GLN A 239 13.80 4.85 8.62
CA GLN A 239 13.10 5.95 9.29
C GLN A 239 11.96 5.37 10.16
N PRO A 240 11.92 5.70 11.47
CA PRO A 240 11.03 5.03 12.43
C PRO A 240 9.55 5.23 12.16
N ASN A 241 9.18 6.44 11.76
CA ASN A 241 7.79 6.76 11.46
C ASN A 241 7.35 6.12 10.13
N ASP A 242 8.22 6.04 9.13
CA ASP A 242 7.94 5.40 7.84
C ASP A 242 7.83 3.88 8.00
N LEU A 243 8.68 3.27 8.83
CA LEU A 243 8.51 1.87 9.27
C LEU A 243 7.13 1.67 9.92
N SER A 244 6.75 2.54 10.86
CA SER A 244 5.43 2.45 11.51
C SER A 244 4.28 2.60 10.50
N ALA A 245 4.43 3.47 9.50
CA ALA A 245 3.42 3.68 8.47
C ALA A 245 3.29 2.50 7.52
N PHE A 246 4.43 1.93 7.08
CA PHE A 246 4.43 0.70 6.29
C PHE A 246 3.70 -0.44 7.01
N ILE A 247 3.98 -0.63 8.32
CA ILE A 247 3.30 -1.65 9.13
C ILE A 247 1.80 -1.37 9.18
N VAL A 248 1.38 -0.13 9.47
CA VAL A 248 -0.05 0.25 9.49
C VAL A 248 -0.75 -0.02 8.15
N TYR A 249 -0.11 0.32 7.02
CA TYR A 249 -0.66 0.09 5.69
C TYR A 249 -0.74 -1.41 5.35
N GLY A 250 0.27 -2.19 5.71
CA GLY A 250 0.34 -3.62 5.42
C GLY A 250 -0.54 -4.49 6.33
N PHE A 251 -0.85 -4.03 7.55
CA PHE A 251 -1.52 -4.85 8.56
C PHE A 251 -3.02 -5.04 8.34
N GLY A 252 -3.64 -4.27 7.43
CA GLY A 252 -5.08 -4.34 7.17
C GLY A 252 -5.57 -5.77 6.87
N ILE A 253 -4.94 -6.47 5.92
CA ILE A 253 -5.34 -7.82 5.51
C ILE A 253 -5.03 -8.87 6.60
N PRO A 254 -3.82 -8.94 7.19
CA PRO A 254 -3.55 -9.82 8.33
C PRO A 254 -4.52 -9.62 9.49
N GLY A 255 -4.76 -8.37 9.90
CA GLY A 255 -5.70 -8.03 10.97
C GLY A 255 -7.13 -8.47 10.64
N ALA A 256 -7.59 -8.24 9.42
CA ALA A 256 -8.91 -8.66 8.98
C ALA A 256 -9.08 -10.20 9.01
N LEU A 257 -8.05 -10.96 8.66
CA LEU A 257 -8.08 -12.43 8.79
C LEU A 257 -8.26 -12.87 10.24
N ILE A 258 -7.54 -12.26 11.18
CA ILE A 258 -7.70 -12.55 12.62
C ILE A 258 -9.17 -12.29 13.01
N ILE A 259 -9.72 -11.14 12.63
CA ILE A 259 -11.08 -10.76 13.00
C ILE A 259 -12.14 -11.67 12.35
N CYS A 260 -11.96 -12.05 11.09
CA CYS A 260 -12.87 -12.97 10.40
C CYS A 260 -12.88 -14.37 11.02
N TYR A 261 -11.77 -14.82 11.59
CA TYR A 261 -11.60 -16.18 12.12
C TYR A 261 -11.32 -16.22 13.64
N MET A 262 -11.64 -15.16 14.38
CA MET A 262 -11.30 -15.01 15.81
C MET A 262 -11.88 -16.10 16.71
N TRP A 263 -12.93 -16.78 16.28
CA TRP A 263 -13.58 -17.85 17.05
C TRP A 263 -12.89 -19.20 16.90
N ARG A 264 -11.85 -19.30 16.06
CA ARG A 264 -11.08 -20.54 15.85
C ARG A 264 -9.80 -20.49 16.66
N LEU A 265 -9.58 -21.48 17.53
CA LEU A 265 -8.36 -21.56 18.36
C LEU A 265 -7.07 -21.53 17.51
N ARG A 266 -7.06 -22.20 16.36
CA ARG A 266 -5.92 -22.21 15.41
C ARG A 266 -5.54 -20.82 14.92
N THR A 267 -6.50 -19.88 14.85
CA THR A 267 -6.22 -18.48 14.49
C THR A 267 -5.30 -17.86 15.52
N TRP A 268 -5.58 -18.05 16.82
CA TRP A 268 -4.80 -17.46 17.90
C TRP A 268 -3.41 -18.07 18.07
N VAL A 269 -3.21 -19.35 17.71
CA VAL A 269 -1.88 -19.97 17.68
C VAL A 269 -0.93 -19.19 16.76
N VAL A 270 -1.42 -18.69 15.63
CA VAL A 270 -0.64 -17.90 14.66
C VAL A 270 -0.72 -16.40 14.97
N ALA A 271 -1.90 -15.91 15.33
CA ALA A 271 -2.15 -14.48 15.53
C ALA A 271 -1.46 -13.92 16.77
N THR A 272 -1.43 -14.66 17.89
CA THR A 272 -0.82 -14.17 19.14
C THR A 272 0.66 -13.79 18.97
N PRO A 273 1.56 -14.66 18.48
CA PRO A 273 2.96 -14.26 18.27
C PRO A 273 3.09 -13.11 17.26
N MET A 274 2.31 -13.13 16.17
CA MET A 274 2.33 -12.04 15.18
C MET A 274 1.91 -10.69 15.79
N LEU A 275 0.84 -10.67 16.59
CA LEU A 275 0.33 -9.47 17.26
C LEU A 275 1.35 -8.95 18.29
N LEU A 276 1.94 -9.82 19.10
CA LEU A 276 2.94 -9.45 20.10
C LEU A 276 4.19 -8.85 19.44
N VAL A 277 4.71 -9.48 18.39
CA VAL A 277 5.87 -8.97 17.64
C VAL A 277 5.53 -7.65 16.97
N THR A 278 4.37 -7.54 16.32
CA THR A 278 3.92 -6.30 15.67
C THR A 278 3.78 -5.17 16.68
N ALA A 279 3.13 -5.43 17.82
CA ALA A 279 2.98 -4.46 18.90
C ALA A 279 4.35 -4.02 19.42
N ARG A 280 5.27 -4.96 19.66
CA ARG A 280 6.61 -4.64 20.16
C ARG A 280 7.39 -3.76 19.20
N VAL A 281 7.38 -4.09 17.91
CA VAL A 281 8.03 -3.30 16.85
C VAL A 281 7.41 -1.91 16.77
N LEU A 282 6.08 -1.79 16.72
CA LEU A 282 5.40 -0.49 16.66
C LEU A 282 5.73 0.39 17.87
N LEU A 283 5.73 -0.17 19.07
CA LEU A 283 6.11 0.55 20.29
C LEU A 283 7.56 1.04 20.23
N ALA A 284 8.47 0.18 19.78
CA ALA A 284 9.89 0.51 19.64
C ALA A 284 10.20 1.46 18.46
N THR A 285 9.25 1.77 17.57
CA THR A 285 9.40 2.90 16.63
C THR A 285 9.28 4.26 17.31
N PHE A 286 8.67 4.33 18.51
CA PHE A 286 8.29 5.56 19.20
C PHE A 286 7.50 6.54 18.32
N SER A 287 6.69 6.03 17.38
CA SER A 287 5.85 6.81 16.47
C SER A 287 4.42 6.93 17.02
N ARG A 288 4.06 8.11 17.55
CA ARG A 288 2.67 8.41 18.00
C ARG A 288 1.65 8.18 16.88
N GLY A 289 1.98 8.64 15.67
CA GLY A 289 1.16 8.41 14.48
C GLY A 289 1.01 6.92 14.15
N GLY A 290 2.05 6.12 14.38
CA GLY A 290 2.00 4.65 14.20
C GLY A 290 1.00 3.97 15.13
N LEU A 291 1.00 4.34 16.42
CA LEU A 291 0.06 3.80 17.41
C LEU A 291 -1.39 4.22 17.12
N ILE A 292 -1.61 5.51 16.83
CA ILE A 292 -2.94 6.02 16.45
C ILE A 292 -3.41 5.37 15.15
N GLY A 293 -2.50 5.24 14.17
CA GLY A 293 -2.75 4.57 12.89
C GLY A 293 -3.19 3.13 13.06
N MET A 294 -2.45 2.34 13.84
CA MET A 294 -2.81 0.95 14.13
C MET A 294 -4.11 0.85 14.93
N GLY A 295 -4.32 1.75 15.89
CA GLY A 295 -5.58 1.86 16.63
C GLY A 295 -6.77 2.10 15.71
N ALA A 296 -6.65 2.99 14.72
CA ALA A 296 -7.68 3.25 13.73
C ALA A 296 -7.93 2.03 12.82
N VAL A 297 -6.89 1.30 12.41
CA VAL A 297 -7.03 0.02 11.69
C VAL A 297 -7.88 -0.95 12.53
N VAL A 298 -7.48 -1.23 13.78
CA VAL A 298 -8.18 -2.17 14.67
C VAL A 298 -9.62 -1.72 14.92
N ALA A 299 -9.84 -0.44 15.22
CA ALA A 299 -11.16 0.13 15.44
C ALA A 299 -12.07 -0.06 14.23
N ALA A 300 -11.58 0.25 13.02
CA ALA A 300 -12.34 0.06 11.78
C ALA A 300 -12.70 -1.42 11.54
N LEU A 301 -11.76 -2.34 11.74
CA LEU A 301 -12.00 -3.77 11.59
C LEU A 301 -13.09 -4.27 12.56
N LEU A 302 -13.02 -3.86 13.83
CA LEU A 302 -13.98 -4.24 14.87
C LEU A 302 -15.36 -3.62 14.65
N LEU A 303 -15.43 -2.33 14.29
CA LEU A 303 -16.69 -1.62 14.03
C LEU A 303 -17.47 -2.25 12.88
N ILE A 304 -16.80 -2.61 11.78
CA ILE A 304 -17.43 -3.29 10.65
C ILE A 304 -17.85 -4.72 11.03
N ARG A 305 -17.07 -5.41 11.87
CA ARG A 305 -17.40 -6.75 12.36
C ARG A 305 -18.60 -6.76 13.30
N GLY A 306 -18.77 -5.72 14.11
CA GLY A 306 -19.92 -5.53 15.00
C GLY A 306 -19.68 -4.46 16.07
N ARG A 307 -20.61 -3.51 16.20
CA ARG A 307 -20.56 -2.40 17.17
C ARG A 307 -20.44 -2.85 18.64
N VAL A 308 -21.08 -3.95 19.01
CA VAL A 308 -21.00 -4.52 20.37
C VAL A 308 -19.60 -5.05 20.63
N LEU A 309 -19.04 -5.81 19.69
CA LEU A 309 -17.69 -6.34 19.80
C LEU A 309 -16.65 -5.21 19.94
N PHE A 310 -16.79 -4.15 19.15
CA PHE A 310 -15.97 -2.94 19.30
C PHE A 310 -16.09 -2.35 20.69
N ALA A 311 -17.31 -2.10 21.18
CA ALA A 311 -17.53 -1.52 22.50
C ALA A 311 -16.96 -2.40 23.62
N THR A 312 -17.19 -3.71 23.57
CA THR A 312 -16.65 -4.67 24.54
C THR A 312 -15.13 -4.65 24.57
N ILE A 313 -14.46 -4.71 23.41
CA ILE A 313 -13.00 -4.69 23.36
C ILE A 313 -12.44 -3.33 23.80
N ALA A 314 -13.08 -2.22 23.41
CA ALA A 314 -12.67 -0.88 23.82
C ALA A 314 -12.77 -0.67 25.34
N VAL A 315 -13.89 -1.11 25.94
CA VAL A 315 -14.07 -1.09 27.40
C VAL A 315 -13.07 -2.00 28.08
N ALA A 316 -12.91 -3.25 27.61
CA ALA A 316 -11.96 -4.20 28.20
C ALA A 316 -10.51 -3.69 28.11
N GLY A 317 -10.10 -3.10 26.98
CA GLY A 317 -8.79 -2.49 26.82
C GLY A 317 -8.58 -1.28 27.72
N THR A 318 -9.61 -0.44 27.89
CA THR A 318 -9.55 0.73 28.79
C THR A 318 -9.43 0.29 30.26
N LEU A 319 -10.23 -0.69 30.67
CA LEU A 319 -10.15 -1.27 32.03
C LEU A 319 -8.80 -1.95 32.27
N LEU A 320 -8.25 -2.67 31.29
CA LEU A 320 -6.93 -3.30 31.42
C LEU A 320 -5.84 -2.26 31.70
N VAL A 321 -5.83 -1.14 30.96
CA VAL A 321 -4.86 -0.06 31.16
C VAL A 321 -5.05 0.62 32.52
N GLN A 322 -6.29 0.73 33.02
CA GLN A 322 -6.58 1.32 34.33
C GLN A 322 -6.19 0.41 35.50
N VAL A 323 -6.43 -0.91 35.37
CA VAL A 323 -6.20 -1.90 36.43
C VAL A 323 -4.75 -2.37 36.47
N VAL A 324 -4.08 -2.43 35.31
CA VAL A 324 -2.69 -2.86 35.19
C VAL A 324 -1.89 -1.85 34.36
N PRO A 325 -1.53 -0.69 34.94
CA PRO A 325 -0.78 0.36 34.24
C PRO A 325 0.57 -0.15 33.71
N GLU A 326 1.15 -1.17 34.34
CA GLU A 326 2.42 -1.80 33.96
C GLU A 326 2.36 -2.51 32.60
N VAL A 327 1.16 -2.74 32.04
CA VAL A 327 0.99 -3.23 30.66
C VAL A 327 1.49 -2.19 29.65
N LEU A 328 1.46 -0.90 30.01
CA LEU A 328 2.08 0.14 29.19
C LEU A 328 3.60 0.10 29.38
N PRO A 329 4.38 -0.08 28.29
CA PRO A 329 5.83 -0.03 28.39
C PRO A 329 6.29 1.31 28.97
N ASP A 330 7.37 1.30 29.76
CA ASP A 330 7.96 2.53 30.33
C ASP A 330 8.27 3.59 29.26
N SER A 331 8.59 3.16 28.04
CA SER A 331 8.77 4.05 26.88
C SER A 331 7.52 4.85 26.51
N MET A 332 6.32 4.34 26.73
CA MET A 332 5.06 5.06 26.54
C MET A 332 4.81 6.02 27.69
N ASN A 333 5.05 5.59 28.93
CA ASN A 333 4.92 6.44 30.12
C ASN A 333 5.89 7.63 30.05
N ALA A 334 7.14 7.40 29.63
CA ALA A 334 8.14 8.44 29.40
C ALA A 334 7.76 9.43 28.28
N ARG A 335 6.97 8.99 27.29
CA ARG A 335 6.44 9.86 26.23
C ARG A 335 5.20 10.63 26.66
N MET A 336 4.33 10.02 27.45
CA MET A 336 3.19 10.70 28.05
C MET A 336 3.65 11.78 29.02
N SER A 337 4.66 11.48 29.87
CA SER A 337 5.25 12.47 30.77
C SER A 337 5.97 13.61 30.02
N GLN A 338 6.67 13.33 28.92
CA GLN A 338 7.23 14.37 28.04
C GLN A 338 6.18 15.25 27.35
N THR A 339 4.92 14.80 27.25
CA THR A 339 3.83 15.59 26.68
C THR A 339 3.14 16.45 27.74
N SER A 340 3.42 16.19 29.01
CA SER A 340 2.83 16.85 30.17
C SER A 340 3.94 17.45 31.03
N GLU A 341 4.70 18.41 30.48
CA GLU A 341 5.45 19.29 31.37
C GLU A 341 4.47 20.09 32.24
N PRO A 342 4.76 20.31 33.55
CA PRO A 342 3.88 21.05 34.46
C PRO A 342 3.57 22.50 34.02
N SER A 343 4.31 23.02 33.04
CA SER A 343 4.12 24.34 32.43
C SER A 343 2.96 24.40 31.42
N GLY A 344 2.40 23.26 31.00
CA GLY A 344 1.38 23.20 29.95
C GLY A 344 1.92 23.45 28.54
N GLU A 345 3.24 23.55 28.37
CA GLU A 345 3.87 23.74 27.06
C GLU A 345 3.95 22.40 26.29
N LEU A 346 3.49 22.42 25.03
CA LEU A 346 3.65 21.28 24.12
C LEU A 346 5.15 21.01 23.86
N ASP A 347 5.56 19.76 23.69
CA ASP A 347 6.91 19.40 23.22
C ASP A 347 7.28 20.20 21.94
N LYS A 348 8.52 20.66 21.83
CA LYS A 348 9.05 21.51 20.74
C LYS A 348 8.62 21.01 19.36
N SER A 349 8.64 19.70 19.13
CA SER A 349 8.21 19.11 17.86
C SER A 349 6.73 19.34 17.53
N SER A 350 5.84 19.33 18.54
CA SER A 350 4.41 19.57 18.37
C SER A 350 4.10 21.05 18.14
N GLN A 351 4.78 21.95 18.86
CA GLN A 351 4.65 23.41 18.65
C GLN A 351 5.05 23.81 17.23
N THR A 352 6.20 23.31 16.76
CA THR A 352 6.68 23.56 15.39
C THR A 352 5.66 23.10 14.34
N ARG A 353 4.98 21.97 14.55
CA ARG A 353 3.94 21.49 13.60
C ARG A 353 2.76 22.44 13.54
N LEU A 354 2.27 22.96 14.65
CA LEU A 354 1.15 23.90 14.66
C LEU A 354 1.46 25.16 13.84
N ILE A 355 2.67 25.70 14.00
CA ILE A 355 3.14 26.85 13.21
C ILE A 355 3.16 26.52 11.71
N LEU A 356 3.72 25.35 11.35
CA LEU A 356 3.76 24.90 9.96
C LEU A 356 2.37 24.58 9.39
N TRP A 357 1.43 24.13 10.23
CA TRP A 357 0.05 23.88 9.83
C TRP A 357 -0.68 25.17 9.54
N ASN A 358 -0.53 26.18 10.39
CA ASN A 358 -1.06 27.52 10.14
C ASN A 358 -0.51 28.11 8.85
N ALA A 359 0.79 27.96 8.60
CA ALA A 359 1.41 28.38 7.35
C ALA A 359 0.81 27.63 6.14
N ALA A 360 0.64 26.31 6.23
CA ALA A 360 0.04 25.52 5.15
C ALA A 360 -1.43 25.89 4.90
N ILE A 361 -2.19 26.19 5.95
CA ILE A 361 -3.58 26.66 5.86
C ILE A 361 -3.62 28.03 5.16
N ALA A 362 -2.79 28.99 5.58
CA ALA A 362 -2.72 30.31 4.95
C ALA A 362 -2.37 30.22 3.46
N ILE A 363 -1.36 29.42 3.10
CA ILE A 363 -1.00 29.14 1.70
C ILE A 363 -2.18 28.54 0.92
N THR A 364 -2.93 27.63 1.55
CA THR A 364 -4.10 26.99 0.93
C THR A 364 -5.23 28.00 0.69
N LEU A 365 -5.47 28.91 1.64
CA LEU A 365 -6.51 29.93 1.52
C LEU A 365 -6.18 30.94 0.41
N GLU A 366 -4.92 31.27 0.22
CA GLU A 366 -4.48 32.15 -0.87
C GLU A 366 -4.46 31.45 -2.24
N ASN A 367 -4.13 30.15 -2.28
CA ASN A 367 -4.00 29.38 -3.52
C ASN A 367 -4.86 28.10 -3.51
N PRO A 368 -6.20 28.20 -3.41
CA PRO A 368 -7.06 27.06 -3.07
C PRO A 368 -7.18 26.01 -4.18
N ILE A 369 -7.03 26.40 -5.45
CA ILE A 369 -7.31 25.51 -6.60
C ILE A 369 -6.08 24.70 -6.99
N PHE A 370 -4.94 25.35 -7.17
CA PHE A 370 -3.72 24.72 -7.68
C PHE A 370 -2.61 24.57 -6.63
N GLY A 371 -2.82 25.12 -5.42
CA GLY A 371 -1.75 25.28 -4.45
C GLY A 371 -0.62 26.16 -5.00
N THR A 372 0.53 26.07 -4.35
CA THR A 372 1.75 26.79 -4.74
C THR A 372 2.73 25.93 -5.54
N GLY A 373 2.38 24.69 -5.85
CA GLY A 373 3.18 23.76 -6.63
C GLY A 373 3.96 22.72 -5.82
N PHE A 374 4.35 21.64 -6.51
CA PHE A 374 5.08 20.52 -5.91
C PHE A 374 6.39 20.99 -5.24
N HIS A 375 6.59 20.60 -3.97
CA HIS A 375 7.78 20.91 -3.17
C HIS A 375 8.05 22.40 -2.90
N THR A 376 7.12 23.33 -3.19
CA THR A 376 7.36 24.76 -2.96
C THR A 376 7.18 25.16 -1.49
N PHE A 377 6.38 24.41 -0.72
CA PHE A 377 6.10 24.71 0.70
C PHE A 377 7.37 24.97 1.51
N ARG A 378 8.40 24.12 1.36
CA ARG A 378 9.67 24.26 2.09
C ARG A 378 10.41 25.58 1.85
N VAL A 379 10.14 26.24 0.72
CA VAL A 379 10.77 27.51 0.34
C VAL A 379 9.93 28.69 0.83
N ILE A 380 8.61 28.62 0.62
CA ILE A 380 7.73 29.76 0.85
C ILE A 380 7.19 29.85 2.27
N LYS A 381 7.21 28.75 3.05
CA LYS A 381 6.63 28.72 4.41
C LYS A 381 7.11 29.84 5.32
N GLY A 382 8.35 30.31 5.14
CA GLY A 382 8.92 31.38 5.95
C GLY A 382 8.15 32.71 5.86
N MET A 383 7.40 32.93 4.77
CA MET A 383 6.53 34.10 4.61
C MET A 383 5.23 34.00 5.41
N TYR A 384 4.89 32.80 5.90
CA TYR A 384 3.63 32.47 6.55
C TYR A 384 3.81 31.96 7.99
N THR A 385 5.04 31.94 8.50
CA THR A 385 5.35 31.52 9.86
C THR A 385 5.69 32.73 10.72
N GLU A 386 5.11 32.79 11.92
CA GLU A 386 5.36 33.86 12.90
C GLU A 386 6.82 33.88 13.40
N ILE A 387 7.48 32.72 13.38
CA ILE A 387 8.88 32.55 13.75
C ILE A 387 9.64 31.73 12.70
N PRO A 388 10.96 31.89 12.55
CA PRO A 388 11.77 31.03 11.71
C PRO A 388 11.70 29.56 12.16
N VAL A 389 11.36 28.66 11.24
CA VAL A 389 11.29 27.21 11.47
C VAL A 389 12.23 26.50 10.50
N HIS A 390 13.08 25.59 10.98
CA HIS A 390 14.03 24.85 10.14
C HIS A 390 13.35 23.69 9.38
N GLU A 391 12.34 23.06 9.96
CA GLU A 391 11.64 21.89 9.42
C GLU A 391 10.98 22.20 8.08
N SER A 392 11.33 21.43 7.04
CA SER A 392 10.86 21.68 5.66
C SER A 392 9.50 21.09 5.33
N ASP A 393 8.99 20.16 6.15
CA ASP A 393 7.74 19.43 5.94
C ASP A 393 6.75 19.77 7.05
N ASN A 394 5.49 19.99 6.69
CA ASN A 394 4.44 20.31 7.67
C ASN A 394 3.96 19.08 8.48
N HIS A 395 4.44 17.88 8.16
CA HIS A 395 4.09 16.62 8.82
C HIS A 395 2.58 16.36 8.88
N ASN A 396 1.85 16.71 7.82
CA ASN A 396 0.44 16.39 7.64
C ASN A 396 0.14 16.27 6.15
N MET A 397 -0.17 15.05 5.68
CA MET A 397 -0.34 14.80 4.26
C MET A 397 -1.51 15.61 3.66
N PHE A 398 -2.56 15.89 4.43
CA PHE A 398 -3.70 16.66 3.93
C PHE A 398 -3.29 18.11 3.66
N LEU A 399 -2.54 18.69 4.60
CA LEU A 399 -1.99 20.04 4.46
C LEU A 399 -0.89 20.10 3.39
N PHE A 400 -0.06 19.05 3.29
CA PHE A 400 0.90 18.89 2.20
C PHE A 400 0.20 18.97 0.84
N ILE A 401 -0.90 18.22 0.65
CA ILE A 401 -1.63 18.19 -0.61
C ILE A 401 -2.32 19.53 -0.88
N CYS A 402 -3.10 20.08 0.05
CA CYS A 402 -3.88 21.27 -0.25
C CYS A 402 -3.01 22.53 -0.44
N SER A 403 -1.93 22.70 0.33
CA SER A 403 -1.05 23.88 0.19
C SER A 403 -0.22 23.86 -1.10
N GLN A 404 0.12 22.68 -1.61
CA GLN A 404 1.03 22.53 -2.77
C GLN A 404 0.32 22.10 -4.06
N MET A 405 -0.81 21.39 -3.97
CA MET A 405 -1.53 20.81 -5.10
C MET A 405 -3.00 21.25 -5.17
N GLY A 406 -3.48 21.99 -4.16
CA GLY A 406 -4.84 22.51 -4.09
C GLY A 406 -5.90 21.56 -3.52
N LEU A 407 -7.05 22.15 -3.16
CA LEU A 407 -8.21 21.46 -2.62
C LEU A 407 -8.84 20.42 -3.56
N PRO A 408 -8.92 20.63 -4.90
CA PRO A 408 -9.40 19.59 -5.81
C PRO A 408 -8.58 18.30 -5.74
N THR A 409 -7.26 18.42 -5.62
CA THR A 409 -6.34 17.29 -5.50
C THR A 409 -6.55 16.56 -4.16
N LEU A 410 -6.70 17.32 -3.06
CA LEU A 410 -7.06 16.75 -1.74
C LEU A 410 -8.41 16.02 -1.78
N PHE A 411 -9.42 16.59 -2.43
CA PHE A 411 -10.74 15.96 -2.55
C PHE A 411 -10.67 14.60 -3.25
N VAL A 412 -9.92 14.49 -4.35
CA VAL A 412 -9.72 13.21 -5.06
C VAL A 412 -8.96 12.21 -4.19
N PHE A 413 -7.95 12.65 -3.44
CA PHE A 413 -7.23 11.80 -2.49
C PHE A 413 -8.19 11.20 -1.45
N LEU A 414 -9.01 12.03 -0.79
CA LEU A 414 -10.02 11.58 0.17
C LEU A 414 -11.04 10.63 -0.46
N LEU A 415 -11.49 10.93 -1.68
CA LEU A 415 -12.46 10.11 -2.41
C LEU A 415 -11.93 8.71 -2.74
N ILE A 416 -10.63 8.57 -3.04
CA ILE A 416 -10.00 7.26 -3.24
C ILE A 416 -10.17 6.38 -2.00
N PHE A 417 -9.86 6.90 -0.81
CA PHE A 417 -9.94 6.13 0.43
C PHE A 417 -11.38 5.93 0.91
N ALA A 418 -12.27 6.90 0.70
CA ALA A 418 -13.70 6.71 0.92
C ALA A 418 -14.28 5.59 0.04
N ARG A 419 -13.91 5.56 -1.25
CA ARG A 419 -14.29 4.48 -2.17
C ARG A 419 -13.65 3.15 -1.79
N LEU A 420 -12.40 3.15 -1.32
CA LEU A 420 -11.73 1.95 -0.82
C LEU A 420 -12.48 1.34 0.36
N ALA A 421 -12.87 2.15 1.34
CA ALA A 421 -13.68 1.71 2.46
C ALA A 421 -15.06 1.20 2.01
N TYR A 422 -15.75 1.94 1.13
CA TYR A 422 -17.06 1.53 0.62
C TYR A 422 -17.01 0.18 -0.12
N VAL A 423 -16.07 0.03 -1.06
CA VAL A 423 -15.88 -1.22 -1.82
C VAL A 423 -15.43 -2.34 -0.89
N GLY A 424 -14.54 -2.05 0.07
CA GLY A 424 -14.08 -3.00 1.08
C GLY A 424 -15.22 -3.56 1.94
N VAL A 425 -16.13 -2.70 2.42
CA VAL A 425 -17.34 -3.13 3.13
C VAL A 425 -18.25 -3.96 2.22
N SER A 426 -18.40 -3.57 0.96
CA SER A 426 -19.23 -4.32 0.01
C SER A 426 -18.68 -5.72 -0.27
N LEU A 427 -17.36 -5.87 -0.40
CA LEU A 427 -16.68 -7.15 -0.52
C LEU A 427 -16.83 -7.98 0.77
N HIS A 428 -16.60 -7.37 1.94
CA HIS A 428 -16.74 -8.06 3.22
C HIS A 428 -18.14 -8.68 3.41
N LYS A 429 -19.18 -7.94 3.02
CA LYS A 429 -20.57 -8.38 3.18
C LYS A 429 -21.02 -9.39 2.11
N HIS A 430 -20.67 -9.17 0.84
CA HIS A 430 -21.31 -9.87 -0.27
C HIS A 430 -20.35 -10.68 -1.17
N ALA A 431 -19.04 -10.72 -0.90
CA ALA A 431 -18.15 -11.61 -1.65
C ALA A 431 -18.46 -13.07 -1.31
N LEU A 432 -18.39 -13.95 -2.31
CA LEU A 432 -18.64 -15.38 -2.10
C LEU A 432 -17.46 -16.05 -1.40
N HIS A 433 -16.25 -15.74 -1.84
CA HIS A 433 -15.04 -16.36 -1.32
C HIS A 433 -14.66 -15.77 0.06
N PRO A 434 -14.47 -16.58 1.11
CA PRO A 434 -14.18 -16.08 2.45
C PRO A 434 -12.92 -15.21 2.56
N PHE A 435 -11.90 -15.50 1.75
CA PHE A 435 -10.69 -14.69 1.74
C PHE A 435 -10.94 -13.28 1.17
N ASP A 436 -11.84 -13.16 0.19
CA ASP A 436 -12.17 -11.88 -0.43
C ASP A 436 -12.92 -10.98 0.55
N LYS A 437 -13.72 -11.60 1.44
CA LYS A 437 -14.35 -10.90 2.56
C LYS A 437 -13.31 -10.31 3.52
N ALA A 438 -12.24 -11.06 3.80
CA ALA A 438 -11.15 -10.60 4.65
C ALA A 438 -10.29 -9.54 3.96
N ILE A 439 -9.96 -9.69 2.68
CA ILE A 439 -9.24 -8.67 1.89
C ILE A 439 -10.06 -7.38 1.82
N GLY A 440 -11.37 -7.47 1.58
CA GLY A 440 -12.28 -6.32 1.59
C GLY A 440 -12.28 -5.58 2.93
N LEU A 441 -12.43 -6.31 4.05
CA LEU A 441 -12.34 -5.75 5.40
C LEU A 441 -10.95 -5.15 5.68
N GLY A 442 -9.89 -5.80 5.20
CA GLY A 442 -8.52 -5.29 5.30
C GLY A 442 -8.32 -3.98 4.54
N GLY A 443 -8.99 -3.79 3.40
CA GLY A 443 -9.04 -2.51 2.69
C GLY A 443 -9.70 -1.38 3.48
N VAL A 444 -10.73 -1.70 4.28
CA VAL A 444 -11.34 -0.72 5.21
C VAL A 444 -10.35 -0.34 6.31
N GLY A 445 -9.69 -1.33 6.91
CA GLY A 445 -8.64 -1.11 7.90
C GLY A 445 -7.52 -0.23 7.33
N LEU A 446 -7.03 -0.55 6.13
CA LEU A 446 -6.02 0.24 5.43
C LEU A 446 -6.48 1.69 5.23
N ALA A 447 -7.70 1.92 4.74
CA ALA A 447 -8.22 3.27 4.54
C ALA A 447 -8.22 4.07 5.85
N ALA A 448 -8.68 3.48 6.95
CA ALA A 448 -8.65 4.12 8.27
C ALA A 448 -7.22 4.39 8.77
N GLY A 449 -6.30 3.43 8.56
CA GLY A 449 -4.89 3.58 8.88
C GLY A 449 -4.22 4.71 8.11
N VAL A 450 -4.47 4.81 6.79
CA VAL A 450 -3.96 5.91 5.95
C VAL A 450 -4.49 7.24 6.43
N MET A 451 -5.79 7.38 6.67
CA MET A 451 -6.37 8.66 7.10
C MET A 451 -5.82 9.15 8.44
N SER A 452 -5.65 8.23 9.39
CA SER A 452 -5.22 8.57 10.75
C SER A 452 -3.71 8.86 10.84
N ILE A 453 -2.85 8.01 10.29
CA ILE A 453 -1.40 8.22 10.43
C ILE A 453 -0.90 9.43 9.66
N ASN A 454 -1.53 9.75 8.52
CA ASN A 454 -1.14 10.88 7.69
C ASN A 454 -1.56 12.24 8.26
N MET A 455 -2.39 12.27 9.31
CA MET A 455 -2.61 13.49 10.10
C MET A 455 -1.32 13.95 10.81
N PHE A 456 -0.38 13.02 11.05
CA PHE A 456 0.86 13.26 11.79
C PHE A 456 2.12 12.95 10.96
N GLY A 457 1.99 12.93 9.62
CA GLY A 457 3.14 12.86 8.71
C GLY A 457 2.74 12.87 7.24
N SER A 458 3.65 13.32 6.38
CA SER A 458 3.52 13.29 4.91
C SER A 458 3.99 11.94 4.33
N ARG A 459 3.31 10.85 4.70
CA ARG A 459 3.78 9.46 4.48
C ARG A 459 3.36 8.83 3.15
N MET A 460 2.61 9.56 2.35
CA MET A 460 2.17 9.16 1.01
C MET A 460 3.02 9.84 -0.08
N THR A 461 4.33 9.92 0.15
CA THR A 461 5.31 10.58 -0.72
C THR A 461 6.36 9.60 -1.25
N ASP A 462 6.75 8.61 -0.44
CA ASP A 462 7.71 7.56 -0.81
C ASP A 462 7.02 6.21 -1.09
N THR A 463 7.26 5.68 -2.29
CA THR A 463 6.70 4.41 -2.77
C THR A 463 7.13 3.20 -1.93
N ILE A 464 8.26 3.29 -1.22
CA ILE A 464 8.77 2.25 -0.31
C ILE A 464 7.82 2.07 0.89
N VAL A 465 7.15 3.16 1.28
CA VAL A 465 6.16 3.17 2.38
C VAL A 465 4.77 2.90 1.83
N MET A 466 4.33 3.66 0.82
CA MET A 466 2.95 3.63 0.33
C MET A 466 2.66 2.59 -0.76
N GLY A 467 3.65 1.86 -1.28
CA GLY A 467 3.45 0.93 -2.40
C GLY A 467 2.35 -0.10 -2.14
N TYR A 468 2.26 -0.60 -0.90
CA TYR A 468 1.24 -1.57 -0.49
C TYR A 468 -0.17 -0.97 -0.47
N VAL A 469 -0.32 0.34 -0.30
CA VAL A 469 -1.60 1.02 -0.44
C VAL A 469 -2.12 0.86 -1.87
N TRP A 470 -1.29 1.20 -2.86
CA TRP A 470 -1.65 1.15 -4.26
C TRP A 470 -1.87 -0.28 -4.78
N ILE A 471 -1.04 -1.23 -4.32
CA ILE A 471 -1.23 -2.66 -4.63
C ILE A 471 -2.55 -3.17 -4.05
N THR A 472 -2.92 -2.77 -2.82
CA THR A 472 -4.21 -3.16 -2.21
C THR A 472 -5.39 -2.63 -3.03
N ILE A 473 -5.33 -1.39 -3.52
CA ILE A 473 -6.37 -0.81 -4.36
C ILE A 473 -6.48 -1.58 -5.69
N ALA A 474 -5.36 -2.02 -6.27
CA ALA A 474 -5.37 -2.86 -7.47
C ALA A 474 -5.99 -4.25 -7.20
N VAL A 475 -5.65 -4.90 -6.09
CA VAL A 475 -6.25 -6.18 -5.66
C VAL A 475 -7.77 -6.04 -5.48
N ILE A 476 -8.21 -5.04 -4.71
CA ILE A 476 -9.63 -4.79 -4.45
C ILE A 476 -10.39 -4.45 -5.73
N SER A 477 -9.76 -3.78 -6.70
CA SER A 477 -10.34 -3.52 -8.02
C SER A 477 -10.74 -4.81 -8.74
N HIS A 478 -9.86 -5.82 -8.72
CA HIS A 478 -10.11 -7.13 -9.35
C HIS A 478 -11.18 -7.92 -8.62
N LEU A 479 -11.12 -7.99 -7.28
CA LEU A 479 -12.13 -8.69 -6.48
C LEU A 479 -13.50 -8.04 -6.62
N ARG A 480 -13.58 -6.70 -6.71
CA ARG A 480 -14.84 -6.00 -6.95
C ARG A 480 -15.39 -6.28 -8.35
N LYS A 481 -14.55 -6.32 -9.38
CA LYS A 481 -14.98 -6.69 -10.74
C LYS A 481 -15.58 -8.09 -10.76
N GLU A 482 -14.90 -9.06 -10.14
CA GLU A 482 -15.40 -10.44 -10.02
C GLU A 482 -16.72 -10.51 -9.26
N GLN A 483 -16.83 -9.81 -8.12
CA GLN A 483 -18.06 -9.73 -7.34
C GLN A 483 -19.23 -9.18 -8.18
N LEU A 484 -19.02 -8.09 -8.92
CA LEU A 484 -20.05 -7.47 -9.76
C LEU A 484 -20.49 -8.37 -10.91
N ALA A 485 -19.55 -9.04 -11.58
CA ALA A 485 -19.87 -9.99 -12.65
C ALA A 485 -20.78 -11.11 -12.12
N ARG A 486 -20.41 -11.73 -10.99
CA ARG A 486 -21.21 -12.80 -10.39
C ARG A 486 -22.59 -12.32 -9.89
N GLN A 487 -22.68 -11.09 -9.41
CA GLN A 487 -23.98 -10.50 -9.02
C GLN A 487 -24.88 -10.26 -10.24
N ALA A 488 -24.31 -9.87 -11.38
CA ALA A 488 -25.04 -9.73 -12.63
C ALA A 488 -25.58 -11.09 -13.11
N ASP A 489 -24.73 -12.12 -13.11
CA ASP A 489 -25.10 -13.50 -13.47
C ASP A 489 -26.24 -14.03 -12.58
N ALA A 490 -26.13 -13.85 -11.26
CA ALA A 490 -27.15 -14.29 -10.30
C ALA A 490 -28.48 -13.53 -10.43
N SER A 491 -28.47 -12.32 -10.98
CA SER A 491 -29.68 -11.50 -11.20
C SER A 491 -30.39 -11.77 -12.54
N GLY A 492 -29.91 -12.72 -13.35
CA GLY A 492 -30.51 -13.08 -14.63
C GLY A 492 -30.41 -12.00 -15.72
N ARG A 493 -29.53 -11.00 -15.54
CA ARG A 493 -29.36 -9.87 -16.47
C ARG A 493 -28.39 -10.17 -17.61
N VAL A 494 -28.37 -11.41 -18.10
CA VAL A 494 -27.82 -11.71 -19.42
C VAL A 494 -29.01 -11.70 -20.37
N ASP A 495 -29.08 -10.64 -21.16
CA ASP A 495 -30.08 -10.44 -22.21
C ASP A 495 -29.92 -11.57 -23.23
N VAL A 496 -30.65 -12.67 -23.04
CA VAL A 496 -30.78 -13.71 -24.06
C VAL A 496 -31.72 -13.10 -25.11
N GLY A 497 -31.15 -12.38 -26.06
CA GLY A 497 -31.86 -11.94 -27.26
C GLY A 497 -32.58 -13.14 -27.90
N PRO A 498 -33.79 -12.94 -28.46
CA PRO A 498 -34.58 -14.05 -28.97
C PRO A 498 -33.79 -14.80 -30.04
N ALA A 499 -33.71 -16.12 -29.91
CA ALA A 499 -33.03 -17.00 -30.85
C ALA A 499 -33.60 -16.79 -32.27
N PRO A 500 -32.76 -16.58 -33.30
CA PRO A 500 -33.22 -16.55 -34.66
C PRO A 500 -33.53 -17.98 -35.11
N GLY A 501 -34.79 -18.22 -35.48
CA GLY A 501 -35.18 -19.38 -36.28
C GLY A 501 -35.97 -20.46 -35.54
N ALA A 502 -37.28 -20.26 -35.45
CA ALA A 502 -38.23 -21.35 -35.66
C ALA A 502 -39.02 -21.00 -36.93
N SER A 503 -38.70 -21.72 -38.00
CA SER A 503 -39.37 -21.66 -39.30
C SER A 503 -40.82 -22.12 -39.21
N THR A 504 -41.73 -21.31 -39.74
CA THR A 504 -42.83 -21.76 -40.61
C THR A 504 -43.02 -20.74 -41.71
#